data_AF-A0AAW2T250-F1
#
_entry.id   AF-A0AAW2T250-F1
#
_cell.length_a   1.000
_cell.length_b   1.000
_cell.length_c   1.000
_cell.angle_alpha   90.00
_cell.angle_beta   90.00
_cell.angle_gamma   90.00
#
_symmetry.space_group_name_H-M   'P 1'
#
loop_
_entity.id
_entity.type
_entity.pdbx_description
1 polymer ?
#
loop_
_entity_poly.entity_id
_entity_poly.type
_entity_poly.pdbx_seq_one_letter_code
_entity_poly.pdbx_strand_id
1 'polypeptide(L)'
;MADVVQFKLERMLNELDDLERRGLFSRREIAEIVKKRRKFEYRLKRPSPLKEDFLAYIDYEKQLDALRRLRKKSVLKKVRREKVEKVRLRLRRRVEDSRHLPACHEPV
;
A
#
# COMPACT_ATOMS: atom_id res chain seq x y z
N MET A 1 -6.35 -17.53 27.10
CA MET A 1 -7.32 -17.57 25.95
C MET A 1 -7.17 -16.33 25.07
N ALA A 2 -6.99 -15.14 25.67
CA ALA A 2 -6.62 -13.92 24.97
C ALA A 2 -5.20 -13.95 24.39
N ASP A 3 -4.30 -14.75 24.97
CA ASP A 3 -2.87 -14.82 24.64
C ASP A 3 -2.63 -15.34 23.23
N VAL A 4 -3.41 -16.35 22.81
CA VAL A 4 -3.35 -16.91 21.45
C VAL A 4 -3.85 -15.90 20.42
N VAL A 5 -4.85 -15.10 20.77
CA VAL A 5 -5.40 -14.05 19.90
C VAL A 5 -4.42 -12.90 19.77
N GLN A 6 -3.77 -12.48 20.87
CA GLN A 6 -2.74 -11.45 20.85
C GLN A 6 -1.54 -11.88 20.01
N PHE A 7 -1.04 -13.09 20.21
CA PHE A 7 0.07 -13.63 19.42
C PHE A 7 -0.21 -13.64 17.91
N LYS A 8 -1.43 -14.03 17.52
CA LYS A 8 -1.85 -13.96 16.11
C LYS A 8 -1.92 -12.52 15.58
N LEU A 9 -2.45 -11.60 16.38
CA LEU A 9 -2.54 -10.18 16.00
C LEU A 9 -1.16 -9.56 15.82
N GLU A 10 -0.23 -9.83 16.73
CA GLU A 10 1.15 -9.32 16.68
C GLU A 10 1.87 -9.75 15.39
N ARG A 11 1.71 -11.02 14.98
CA ARG A 11 2.29 -11.48 13.70
C ARG A 11 1.74 -10.73 12.49
N MET A 12 0.46 -10.33 12.52
CA MET A 12 -0.18 -9.61 11.43
C MET A 12 0.14 -8.10 11.42
N LEU A 13 0.56 -7.52 12.54
CA LEU A 13 0.96 -6.10 12.60
C LEU A 13 2.12 -5.81 11.66
N ASN A 14 3.10 -6.70 11.58
CA ASN A 14 4.26 -6.55 10.68
C ASN A 14 3.83 -6.40 9.22
N GLU A 15 2.83 -7.17 8.77
CA GLU A 15 2.33 -7.07 7.39
C GLU A 15 1.56 -5.76 7.15
N LEU A 16 0.81 -5.28 8.15
CA LEU A 16 0.05 -4.04 8.06
C LEU A 16 0.96 -2.81 8.04
N ASP A 17 2.04 -2.82 8.82
CA ASP A 17 3.08 -1.77 8.79
C ASP A 17 3.75 -1.69 7.42
N ASP A 18 4.05 -2.83 6.79
CA ASP A 18 4.58 -2.87 5.43
C ASP A 18 3.61 -2.28 4.39
N LEU A 19 2.30 -2.50 4.60
CA LEU A 19 1.26 -1.92 3.74
C LEU A 19 1.13 -0.40 3.94
N GLU A 20 1.33 0.10 5.16
CA GLU A 20 1.40 1.53 5.46
C GLU A 20 2.62 2.16 4.79
N ARG A 21 3.80 1.55 4.94
CA ARG A 21 5.05 2.04 4.34
C ARG A 21 4.97 2.14 2.82
N ARG A 22 4.23 1.23 2.18
CA ARG A 22 3.97 1.23 0.73
C ARG A 22 2.88 2.22 0.31
N GLY A 23 2.25 2.92 1.26
CA GLY A 23 1.17 3.88 1.01
C GLY A 23 -0.10 3.23 0.45
N LEU A 24 -0.31 1.93 0.69
CA LEU A 24 -1.48 1.21 0.21
C LEU A 24 -2.69 1.41 1.11
N PHE A 25 -2.47 1.62 2.41
CA PHE A 25 -3.52 1.86 3.40
C PHE A 25 -3.14 3.01 4.32
N SER A 26 -4.14 3.73 4.83
CA SER A 26 -3.96 4.75 5.86
C SER A 26 -3.99 4.11 7.25
N ARG A 27 -3.32 4.74 8.23
CA ARG A 27 -3.33 4.32 9.65
C ARG A 27 -4.74 4.11 10.20
N ARG A 28 -5.70 4.95 9.80
CA ARG A 28 -7.10 4.84 10.22
C ARG A 28 -7.75 3.55 9.72
N GLU A 29 -7.54 3.22 8.45
CA GLU A 29 -8.07 1.99 7.84
C GLU A 29 -7.42 0.75 8.46
N ILE A 30 -6.11 0.80 8.72
CA ILE A 30 -5.37 -0.28 9.37
C ILE A 30 -5.95 -0.54 10.77
N ALA A 31 -6.21 0.51 11.56
CA ALA A 31 -6.83 0.37 12.88
C ALA A 31 -8.22 -0.29 12.82
N GLU A 32 -9.02 0.04 11.80
CA GLU A 32 -10.32 -0.61 11.59
C GLU A 32 -10.18 -2.09 11.20
N ILE A 33 -9.21 -2.43 10.35
CA ILE A 33 -8.92 -3.81 9.94
C ILE A 33 -8.53 -4.64 11.16
N VAL A 34 -7.60 -4.14 11.99
CA VAL A 34 -7.17 -4.82 13.22
C VAL A 34 -8.35 -5.03 14.17
N LYS A 35 -9.21 -4.01 14.34
CA LYS A 35 -10.41 -4.11 15.17
C LYS A 35 -11.39 -5.16 14.66
N LYS A 36 -11.61 -5.26 13.35
CA LYS A 36 -12.48 -6.28 12.74
C LYS A 36 -11.88 -7.68 12.88
N ARG A 37 -10.60 -7.87 12.55
CA ARG A 37 -9.90 -9.16 12.71
C ARG A 37 -9.91 -9.67 14.14
N ARG A 38 -9.65 -8.77 15.11
CA ARG A 38 -9.78 -9.09 16.53
C ARG A 38 -11.17 -9.65 16.84
N LYS A 39 -12.24 -8.98 16.41
CA LYS A 39 -13.62 -9.47 16.62
C LYS A 39 -13.86 -10.87 16.03
N PHE A 40 -13.35 -11.16 14.83
CA PHE A 40 -13.47 -12.49 14.23
C PHE A 40 -12.71 -13.55 15.02
N GLU A 41 -11.47 -13.29 15.44
CA GLU A 41 -10.70 -14.24 16.27
C GLU A 41 -11.38 -14.54 17.60
N TYR A 42 -12.00 -13.55 18.25
CA TYR A 42 -12.80 -13.77 19.46
C TYR A 42 -14.06 -14.61 19.19
N ARG A 43 -14.73 -14.41 18.05
CA ARG A 43 -15.91 -15.21 17.66
C ARG A 43 -15.53 -16.66 17.36
N LEU A 44 -14.44 -16.86 16.64
CA LEU A 44 -13.91 -18.18 16.26
C LEU A 44 -13.47 -19.01 17.47
N LYS A 45 -13.00 -18.36 18.54
CA LYS A 45 -12.56 -19.04 19.75
C LYS A 45 -13.71 -19.36 20.73
N ARG A 46 -14.96 -19.00 20.40
CA ARG A 46 -16.13 -19.31 21.23
C ARG A 46 -16.33 -20.85 21.32
N PRO A 47 -16.83 -21.39 22.45
CA PRO A 47 -17.08 -22.83 22.61
C PRO A 47 -18.04 -23.45 21.58
N SER A 48 -18.91 -22.64 20.97
CA SER A 48 -19.80 -23.06 19.89
C SER A 48 -19.53 -22.20 18.65
N PRO A 49 -18.58 -22.63 17.79
CA PRO A 49 -18.27 -21.91 16.56
C PRO A 49 -19.27 -22.28 15.46
N LEU A 50 -19.91 -21.27 14.87
CA LEU A 50 -20.82 -21.43 13.74
C LEU A 50 -20.01 -21.44 12.44
N LYS A 51 -20.38 -22.33 11.50
CA LYS A 51 -19.75 -22.36 10.16
C LYS A 51 -19.85 -21.02 9.43
N GLU A 52 -20.94 -20.29 9.69
CA GLU A 52 -21.20 -18.96 9.14
C GLU A 52 -20.14 -17.93 9.52
N ASP A 53 -19.60 -17.98 10.74
CA ASP A 53 -18.55 -17.04 11.20
C ASP A 53 -17.25 -17.25 10.41
N PHE A 54 -16.92 -18.49 10.05
CA PHE A 54 -15.78 -18.79 9.19
C PHE A 54 -15.98 -18.26 7.77
N LEU A 55 -17.18 -18.47 7.21
CA LEU A 55 -17.52 -17.97 5.87
C LEU A 55 -17.45 -16.43 5.84
N ALA A 56 -18.04 -15.77 6.82
CA ALA A 56 -18.00 -14.32 6.96
C ALA A 56 -16.56 -13.79 7.08
N TYR A 57 -15.70 -14.50 7.82
CA TYR A 57 -14.30 -14.11 7.93
C TYR A 57 -13.52 -14.29 6.62
N ILE A 58 -13.75 -15.41 5.91
CA ILE A 58 -13.15 -15.67 4.60
C ILE A 58 -13.58 -14.59 3.59
N ASP A 59 -14.85 -14.23 3.56
CA ASP A 59 -15.36 -13.24 2.63
C ASP A 59 -14.83 -11.83 2.93
N TYR A 60 -14.69 -11.49 4.21
CA TYR A 60 -14.01 -10.27 4.63
C TYR A 60 -12.56 -10.22 4.14
N GLU A 61 -11.78 -11.29 4.33
CA GLU A 61 -10.39 -11.35 3.88
C GLU A 61 -10.29 -11.29 2.35
N LYS A 62 -11.18 -11.96 1.61
CA LYS A 62 -11.25 -11.86 0.13
C LYS A 62 -11.49 -10.42 -0.33
N GLN A 63 -12.41 -9.69 0.32
CA GLN A 63 -12.69 -8.29 -0.01
C GLN A 63 -11.48 -7.40 0.26
N LEU A 64 -10.79 -7.63 1.38
CA LEU A 64 -9.59 -6.89 1.75
C LEU A 64 -8.46 -7.12 0.73
N ASP A 65 -8.30 -8.37 0.28
CA ASP A 65 -7.30 -8.71 -0.73
C ASP A 65 -7.64 -8.13 -2.11
N ALA A 66 -8.93 -8.05 -2.46
CA ALA A 66 -9.39 -7.36 -3.67
C ALA A 66 -9.07 -5.86 -3.63
N LEU A 67 -9.33 -5.19 -2.50
CA LEU A 67 -8.94 -3.80 -2.27
C LEU A 67 -7.43 -3.60 -2.38
N ARG A 68 -6.64 -4.51 -1.80
CA ARG A 68 -5.18 -4.49 -1.88
C ARG A 68 -4.69 -4.59 -3.33
N ARG A 69 -5.27 -5.49 -4.12
CA ARG A 69 -4.94 -5.66 -5.55
C ARG A 69 -5.28 -4.41 -6.37
N LEU A 70 -6.44 -3.80 -6.11
CA LEU A 70 -6.87 -2.59 -6.79
C LEU A 70 -5.91 -1.43 -6.52
N ARG A 71 -5.56 -1.20 -5.25
CA ARG A 71 -4.66 -0.12 -4.84
C ARG A 71 -3.23 -0.34 -5.33
N LYS A 72 -2.74 -1.59 -5.31
CA LYS A 72 -1.42 -1.93 -5.87
C LYS A 72 -1.33 -1.58 -7.35
N LYS A 73 -2.37 -1.88 -8.14
CA LYS A 73 -2.44 -1.49 -9.57
C LYS A 73 -2.39 0.02 -9.74
N SER A 74 -3.08 0.78 -8.90
CA SER A 74 -3.09 2.24 -8.94
C SER A 74 -1.73 2.85 -8.56
N VAL A 75 -1.07 2.34 -7.53
CA VAL A 75 0.28 2.80 -7.12
C VAL A 75 1.31 2.52 -8.21
N LEU A 76 1.29 1.32 -8.81
CA LEU A 76 2.18 0.97 -9.93
C LEU A 76 2.02 1.94 -11.11
N LYS A 77 0.78 2.33 -11.45
CA LYS A 77 0.51 3.32 -12.50
C LYS A 77 1.09 4.69 -12.16
N LYS A 78 0.97 5.15 -10.91
CA LYS A 78 1.54 6.43 -10.45
C LYS A 78 3.07 6.43 -10.56
N VAL A 79 3.73 5.40 -10.02
CA VAL A 79 5.20 5.26 -10.08
C VAL A 79 5.70 5.24 -11.52
N ARG A 80 4.99 4.54 -12.43
CA ARG A 80 5.34 4.53 -13.86
C ARG A 80 5.23 5.92 -14.48
N ARG A 81 4.16 6.66 -14.18
CA ARG A 81 3.93 8.02 -14.70
C ARG A 81 5.00 9.00 -14.20
N GLU A 82 5.35 8.94 -12.92
CA GLU A 82 6.41 9.76 -12.33
C GLU A 82 7.77 9.50 -12.98
N LYS A 83 8.12 8.23 -13.22
CA LYS A 83 9.37 7.89 -13.90
C LYS A 83 9.43 8.49 -15.31
N VAL A 84 8.35 8.35 -16.08
CA VAL A 84 8.27 8.92 -17.45
C VAL A 84 8.41 10.44 -17.42
N GLU A 85 7.73 11.11 -16.49
CA GLU A 85 7.79 12.57 -16.39
C GLU A 85 9.17 13.06 -15.96
N LYS A 86 9.83 12.34 -15.04
CA LYS A 86 11.22 12.64 -14.63
C LYS A 86 12.20 12.53 -15.79
N VAL A 87 12.04 11.51 -16.64
CA VAL A 87 12.86 11.34 -17.86
C VAL A 87 12.59 12.48 -18.84
N ARG A 88 11.33 12.85 -19.05
CA ARG A 88 10.94 13.96 -19.94
C ARG A 88 11.50 15.31 -19.46
N LEU A 89 11.43 15.59 -18.17
CA LEU A 89 12.02 16.79 -17.56
C LEU A 89 13.54 16.83 -17.71
N ARG A 90 14.24 15.70 -17.53
CA ARG A 90 15.69 15.60 -17.78
C ARG A 90 16.03 15.89 -19.24
N LEU A 91 15.25 15.35 -20.17
CA LEU A 91 15.45 15.58 -21.60
C LEU A 91 15.24 17.06 -21.97
N ARG A 92 14.21 17.70 -21.40
CA ARG A 92 13.95 19.14 -21.61
C ARG A 92 15.11 20.01 -21.13
N ARG A 93 15.62 19.78 -19.90
CA ARG A 93 16.77 20.53 -19.38
C ARG A 93 18.00 20.40 -20.28
N ARG A 94 18.29 19.18 -20.75
CA ARG A 94 19.41 18.94 -21.69
C ARG A 94 19.30 19.78 -22.97
N VAL A 95 18.10 19.95 -23.50
CA VAL A 95 17.85 20.75 -24.70
C VAL A 95 17.99 22.26 -24.42
N GLU A 96 17.58 22.73 -23.24
CA GLU A 96 17.75 24.12 -22.81
C GLU A 96 19.23 24.46 -22.56
N ASP A 97 19.98 23.55 -21.96
CA ASP A 97 21.43 23.67 -21.70
C ASP A 97 22.22 23.65 -23.03
N SER A 98 21.81 22.86 -24.02
CA SER A 98 22.44 22.83 -25.35
C SER A 98 22.11 24.04 -26.23
N ARG A 99 21.08 24.84 -25.89
CA ARG A 99 20.72 26.07 -26.62
C ARG A 99 21.45 27.31 -26.10
N HIS A 100 22.00 27.25 -24.89
CA HIS A 100 22.90 28.28 -24.35
C HIS A 100 24.35 27.96 -24.75
N LEU A 101 24.66 27.97 -26.05
CA LEU A 101 26.04 28.23 -26.45
C LEU A 101 26.25 29.75 -26.35
N PRO A 102 27.22 30.24 -25.54
CA PRO A 102 27.60 31.65 -25.60
C PRO A 102 28.09 31.92 -27.02
N ALA A 103 27.45 32.88 -27.69
CA ALA A 103 27.91 33.37 -28.98
C ALA A 103 29.39 33.72 -28.85
N CYS A 104 30.22 33.06 -29.66
CA CYS A 104 31.63 33.37 -29.81
C CYS A 104 31.75 34.87 -30.11
N HIS A 105 32.15 35.65 -29.11
CA HIS A 105 32.64 36.99 -29.35
C HIS A 105 34.06 36.79 -29.90
N GLU A 106 34.23 36.90 -31.21
CA GLU A 106 35.55 37.13 -31.80
C GLU A 106 35.93 38.59 -31.53
N PRO A 107 37.02 38.87 -30.79
CA PRO A 107 37.65 40.17 -30.84
C PRO A 107 38.72 40.17 -31.94
N VAL A 108 38.66 41.26 -32.70
CA VAL A 108 39.50 41.70 -33.82
C VAL A 108 40.98 41.78 -33.45
#